data_AF-A0A7W0S5V4-F1
#
_entry.id   AF-A0A7W0S5V4-F1
#
_cell.length_a   1.000
_cell.length_b   1.000
_cell.length_c   1.000
_cell.angle_alpha   90.00
_cell.angle_beta   90.00
_cell.angle_gamma   90.00
#
_symmetry.space_group_name_H-M   'P 1'
#
loop_
_entity.id
_entity.type
_entity.pdbx_description
1 polymer ?
#
loop_
_entity_poly.entity_id
_entity_poly.type
_entity_poly.pdbx_seq_one_letter_code
_entity_poly.pdbx_strand_id
1 'polypeptide(L)'
;MTVRLYLAAVRFMDGPPQPGDLPAERVFVHASEVPEVWVETESRAVPEPGRAVAFALVRSMDLGWARLSGTVERVVHKRSGASRRAGPRST
;
A
#
# COMPACT_ATOMS: atom_id res chain seq x y z
N MET A 1 -0.57 -11.73 -6.88
CA MET A 1 -1.74 -10.82 -7.00
C MET A 1 -1.51 -9.73 -5.99
N THR A 2 -1.41 -8.48 -6.43
CA THR A 2 -1.09 -7.36 -5.56
C THR A 2 -2.37 -6.70 -5.08
N VAL A 3 -2.44 -6.39 -3.79
CA VAL A 3 -3.55 -5.69 -3.16
C VAL A 3 -3.08 -4.30 -2.79
N ARG A 4 -3.87 -3.27 -3.12
CA ARG A 4 -3.65 -1.91 -2.67
C ARG A 4 -4.58 -1.59 -1.50
N LEU A 5 -4.03 -1.14 -0.39
CA LEU A 5 -4.76 -0.71 0.79
C LEU A 5 -4.60 0.80 0.95
N TYR A 6 -5.71 1.51 0.96
CA TYR A 6 -5.76 2.93 1.34
C TYR A 6 -5.89 3.00 2.86
N LEU A 7 -5.14 3.91 3.47
CA LEU A 7 -4.98 3.97 4.92
C LEU A 7 -5.37 5.34 5.48
N ALA A 8 -6.15 5.30 6.56
CA ALA A 8 -6.39 6.44 7.44
C ALA A 8 -5.43 6.44 8.63
N ALA A 9 -5.35 7.61 9.29
CA ALA A 9 -4.62 7.78 10.56
C ALA A 9 -3.18 7.23 10.51
N VAL A 10 -2.51 7.46 9.39
CA VAL A 10 -1.20 6.84 9.13
C VAL A 10 -0.13 7.41 10.06
N ARG A 11 0.71 6.51 10.57
CA ARG A 11 1.94 6.83 11.29
C ARG A 11 3.11 6.18 10.59
N PHE A 12 4.14 6.97 10.30
CA PHE A 12 5.44 6.48 9.87
C PHE A 12 6.32 6.28 11.10
N MET A 13 7.01 5.15 11.16
CA MET A 13 7.79 4.73 12.31
C MET A 13 9.19 4.30 11.86
N ASP A 14 10.17 4.64 12.67
CA ASP A 14 11.52 4.14 12.57
C ASP A 14 11.63 2.74 13.18
N GLY A 15 12.82 2.16 13.04
CA GLY A 15 13.15 0.86 13.62
C GLY A 15 12.89 -0.34 12.69
N PRO A 16 13.35 -1.53 13.12
CA PRO A 16 13.29 -2.74 12.32
C PRO A 16 11.86 -3.29 12.19
N PRO A 17 11.56 -4.08 11.15
CA PRO A 17 10.28 -4.79 11.02
C PRO A 17 9.91 -5.57 12.30
N GLN A 18 8.63 -5.55 12.68
CA GLN A 18 8.11 -6.26 13.83
C GLN A 18 7.25 -7.47 13.42
N PRO A 19 7.10 -8.47 14.31
CA PRO A 19 6.18 -9.57 14.09
C PRO A 19 4.75 -9.05 13.82
N GLY A 20 4.15 -9.53 12.73
CA GLY A 20 2.80 -9.12 12.31
C GLY A 20 2.77 -7.95 11.33
N ASP A 21 3.89 -7.27 11.09
CA ASP A 21 3.98 -6.32 9.98
C ASP A 21 3.81 -7.05 8.65
N LEU A 22 2.96 -6.52 7.79
CA LEU A 22 2.85 -6.97 6.41
C LEU A 22 3.99 -6.38 5.55
N PRO A 23 4.43 -7.07 4.50
CA PRO A 23 5.36 -6.47 3.55
C PRO A 23 4.69 -5.29 2.83
N ALA A 24 5.40 -4.18 2.75
CA ALA A 24 5.06 -3.04 1.89
C ALA A 24 6.02 -2.99 0.69
N GLU A 25 5.52 -3.46 -0.45
CA GLU A 25 6.24 -3.52 -1.72
C GLU A 25 6.27 -2.13 -2.35
N ARG A 26 5.19 -1.35 -2.19
CA ARG A 26 5.14 0.06 -2.59
C ARG A 26 4.34 0.88 -1.59
N VAL A 27 4.86 2.05 -1.28
CA VAL A 27 4.15 3.05 -0.46
C VAL A 27 4.00 4.31 -1.29
N PHE A 28 2.81 4.92 -1.22
CA PHE A 28 2.54 6.20 -1.82
C PHE A 28 1.99 7.14 -0.77
N VAL A 29 2.49 8.37 -0.80
CA VAL A 29 2.09 9.44 0.10
C VAL A 29 1.84 10.67 -0.76
N HIS A 30 0.64 11.21 -0.66
CA HIS A 30 0.28 12.46 -1.30
C HIS A 30 -0.23 13.44 -0.23
N ALA A 31 0.60 14.44 0.07
CA ALA A 31 0.33 15.47 1.06
C ALA A 31 -0.46 16.64 0.43
N SER A 32 -1.66 16.36 -0.05
CA SER A 32 -2.64 17.36 -0.48
C SER A 32 -3.53 17.84 0.69
N GLU A 33 -4.42 18.79 0.43
CA GLU A 33 -5.43 19.26 1.41
C GLU A 33 -6.21 18.10 2.06
N VAL A 34 -6.63 17.14 1.24
CA VAL A 34 -7.04 15.81 1.71
C VAL A 34 -5.85 14.88 1.51
N PRO A 35 -5.13 14.46 2.57
CA PRO A 35 -3.97 13.61 2.43
C PRO A 35 -4.39 12.20 2.00
N GLU A 36 -3.63 11.59 1.12
CA GLU A 36 -3.86 10.21 0.66
C GLU A 36 -2.61 9.37 0.88
N VAL A 37 -2.77 8.24 1.56
CA VAL A 37 -1.72 7.24 1.72
C VAL A 37 -2.26 5.87 1.32
N TRP A 38 -1.48 5.15 0.53
CA TRP A 38 -1.75 3.75 0.25
C TRP A 38 -0.50 2.90 0.19
N VAL A 39 -0.68 1.61 0.48
CA VAL A 39 0.34 0.57 0.39
C VAL A 39 -0.10 -0.48 -0.60
N GLU A 40 0.81 -0.94 -1.45
CA GLU A 40 0.63 -2.16 -2.21
C GLU A 40 1.38 -3.31 -1.53
N THR A 41 0.68 -4.43 -1.35
CA THR A 41 1.22 -5.66 -0.78
C THR A 41 0.91 -6.90 -1.61
N GLU A 42 1.83 -7.87 -1.62
CA GLU A 42 1.56 -9.21 -2.14
C GLU A 42 1.07 -10.19 -1.05
N SER A 43 0.99 -9.73 0.20
CA SER A 43 0.40 -10.50 1.28
C SER A 43 -1.06 -10.82 0.98
N ARG A 44 -1.43 -12.09 1.21
CA ARG A 44 -2.82 -12.56 1.11
C ARG A 44 -3.60 -12.35 2.41
N ALA A 45 -2.91 -12.02 3.50
CA ALA A 45 -3.48 -11.83 4.83
C ALA A 45 -3.74 -10.34 5.11
N VAL A 46 -4.46 -9.68 4.20
CA VAL A 46 -4.80 -8.25 4.32
C VAL A 46 -6.03 -8.08 5.20
N PRO A 47 -6.01 -7.19 6.21
CA PRO A 47 -7.19 -6.92 7.03
C PRO A 47 -8.32 -6.26 6.24
N GLU A 48 -9.55 -6.50 6.68
CA GLU A 48 -10.76 -5.84 6.18
C GLU A 48 -10.77 -4.34 6.52
N PRO A 49 -11.55 -3.51 5.78
CA PRO A 49 -11.77 -2.11 6.13
C PRO A 49 -12.21 -1.90 7.59
N GLY A 50 -11.73 -0.82 8.20
CA GLY A 50 -11.92 -0.46 9.61
C GLY A 50 -10.94 -1.13 10.58
N ARG A 51 -10.08 -2.05 10.12
CA ARG A 51 -9.06 -2.70 10.96
C ARG A 51 -7.73 -1.98 10.89
N ALA A 52 -7.01 -1.99 12.01
CA ALA A 52 -5.63 -1.53 12.06
C ALA A 52 -4.71 -2.53 11.33
N VAL A 53 -3.66 -2.01 10.72
CA VAL A 53 -2.63 -2.78 10.02
C VAL A 53 -1.29 -2.07 10.17
N ALA A 54 -0.22 -2.85 10.23
CA ALA A 54 1.14 -2.36 10.21
C ALA A 54 1.89 -3.01 9.04
N PHE A 55 2.83 -2.26 8.49
CA PHE A 55 3.67 -2.66 7.38
C PHE A 55 5.12 -2.32 7.66
N ALA A 56 6.01 -3.14 7.09
CA ALA A 56 7.42 -2.85 6.99
C ALA A 56 7.82 -2.79 5.51
N LEU A 57 8.67 -1.82 5.15
CA LEU A 57 9.20 -1.69 3.79
C LEU A 57 9.99 -2.95 3.42
N VAL A 58 9.70 -3.52 2.25
CA VAL A 58 10.42 -4.70 1.74
C VAL A 58 11.88 -4.37 1.41
N ARG A 59 12.18 -3.10 1.10
CA ARG A 59 13.52 -2.61 0.80
C ARG A 59 13.81 -1.37 1.62
N SER A 60 15.02 -1.28 2.18
CA SER A 60 15.50 -0.05 2.80
C SER A 60 15.68 1.04 1.74
N MET A 61 15.22 2.25 2.04
CA MET A 61 15.21 3.39 1.12
C MET A 61 15.81 4.67 1.73
N ASP A 62 16.38 4.59 2.93
CA ASP A 62 16.94 5.74 3.67
C ASP A 62 15.98 6.94 3.82
N LEU A 63 14.70 6.64 4.08
CA LEU A 63 13.64 7.65 4.21
C LEU A 63 13.49 8.19 5.64
N GLY A 64 14.32 7.74 6.59
CA GLY A 64 14.17 8.02 8.03
C GLY A 64 13.05 7.22 8.72
N TRP A 65 12.34 6.37 7.98
CA TRP A 65 11.38 5.40 8.49
C TRP A 65 11.48 4.10 7.69
N ALA A 66 11.14 2.99 8.33
CA ALA A 66 11.11 1.68 7.68
C ALA A 66 9.76 0.98 7.84
N ARG A 67 8.85 1.57 8.62
CA ARG A 67 7.55 1.01 8.95
C ARG A 67 6.48 2.06 8.84
N LEU A 68 5.26 1.59 8.63
CA LEU A 68 4.08 2.42 8.77
C LEU A 68 2.90 1.62 9.32
N SER A 69 1.99 2.30 9.99
CA SER A 69 0.73 1.72 10.44
C SER A 69 -0.43 2.64 10.11
N GLY A 70 -1.62 2.09 9.98
CA GLY A 70 -2.84 2.87 9.81
C GLY A 70 -4.08 2.00 9.93
N THR A 71 -5.24 2.61 9.69
CA THR A 71 -6.52 1.90 9.59
C THR A 71 -6.85 1.69 8.12
N VAL A 72 -7.20 0.48 7.73
CA VAL A 72 -7.62 0.18 6.35
C VAL A 72 -8.93 0.90 6.05
N GLU A 73 -8.93 1.79 5.06
CA GLU A 73 -10.16 2.44 4.58
C GLU A 73 -10.75 1.71 3.38
N ARG A 74 -9.89 1.26 2.47
CA ARG A 74 -10.31 0.64 1.21
C ARG A 74 -9.28 -0.35 0.71
N VAL A 75 -9.76 -1.48 0.20
CA VAL A 75 -8.94 -2.55 -0.39
C VAL A 75 -9.23 -2.66 -1.89
N VAL A 76 -8.19 -2.62 -2.72
CA VAL A 76 -8.29 -2.74 -4.18
C VAL A 76 -7.42 -3.89 -4.67
N HIS A 77 -8.06 -4.90 -5.22
CA HIS A 77 -7.42 -6.09 -5.76
C HIS A 77 -6.99 -5.85 -7.22
N LYS A 78 -5.69 -5.72 -7.50
CA LYS A 78 -5.21 -5.60 -8.88
C LYS A 78 -5.22 -6.96 -9.56
N ARG A 79 -6.06 -7.13 -10.58
CA ARG A 79 -5.96 -8.26 -11.52
C ARG A 79 -4.82 -8.00 -12.49
N SER A 80 -3.99 -9.01 -12.71
CA SER A 80 -2.96 -9.04 -13.75
C SER A 80 -3.65 -9.14 -15.12
N GLY A 81 -4.14 -8.03 -15.66
CA GLY A 81 -4.77 -8.00 -16.97
C GLY A 81 -5.50 -6.69 -17.27
N ALA A 82 -4.78 -5.66 -17.70
CA ALA A 82 -5.20 -4.64 -18.67
C ALA A 82 -4.16 -3.51 -18.77
N SER A 83 -3.06 -3.79 -19.47
CA SER A 83 -2.30 -2.74 -20.16
C SER A 83 -1.86 -3.27 -21.51
N ARG A 84 -2.81 -3.31 -22.45
CA ARG A 84 -2.51 -3.13 -23.87
C ARG A 84 -3.50 -2.12 -24.40
N ARG A 85 -2.97 -0.96 -24.78
CA ARG A 85 -3.63 0.02 -25.64
C ARG A 85 -4.23 -0.72 -26.83
N ALA A 86 -5.55 -0.80 -26.91
CA ALA A 86 -6.21 -0.98 -28.20
C ALA A 86 -6.30 0.42 -28.80
N GLY A 87 -5.33 0.78 -29.65
CA GLY A 87 -5.51 1.91 -30.56
C GLY A 87 -6.72 1.62 -31.48
N PRO A 88 -7.46 2.64 -31.92
CA PRO A 88 -8.60 2.42 -32.79
C PRO A 88 -8.11 1.78 -34.09
N ARG A 89 -8.73 0.66 -34.47
CA ARG A 89 -8.61 0.14 -35.83
C ARG A 89 -9.39 1.09 -36.73
N SER A 90 -8.67 1.93 -37.47
CA SER A 90 -9.21 2.57 -38.66
C SER A 90 -9.53 1.49 -39.71
N THR A 91 -10.67 1.69 -40.35
CA THR A 91 -11.35 0.90 -41.39
C THR A 91 -10.45 0.24 -42.43
#